data_AF-A0A8T0HZN3-F1
#
_entry.id   AF-A0A8T0HZN3-F1
#
_cell.length_a   1.000
_cell.length_b   1.000
_cell.length_c   1.000
_cell.angle_alpha   90.00
_cell.angle_beta   90.00
_cell.angle_gamma   90.00
#
_symmetry.space_group_name_H-M   'P 1'
#
loop_
_entity.id
_entity.type
_entity.pdbx_description
1 polymer ?
#
loop_
_entity_poly.entity_id
_entity_poly.type
_entity_poly.pdbx_seq_one_letter_code
_entity_poly.pdbx_strand_id
1 'polypeptide(L)'
;MRRNAKNKDGGPFIDSQWLPPAAIGAEGKPGSVGCSKVEVVQDDDDESGDRVLEDQFNRFTMAMALQDSEMAQQIMQEMGDSDRGETTGLANEVPELQDQLQQLYGEVLKLIEEGDDDTARALIEANYENVVEQLESGYKSIEQIAMLDILAQLRMSLGEFEEAEYLLDQTKDLMEAVGIDPKQPLVDRILEHVGSMYTALGKPSEGLPFYLKSVEIQEHLLGEESTLIVKTLLGLASTLTDMDDTIRAIGVYRRVLLIIEKNKGPTDESLALPLSHLGHCLLEEGRVDEAELALLRALKLVEQTFGARDGRVGIAKCALARAKAARGAVDESVSLYRGGLQVMEECSKFVDDDPSLETVRTDLAELLNMMERHDEAEELWERNLQAKERVIGLNDPALVVHLQNLATAYAVSGKYEECVPLLRRSLKLTTANLGPNAPQVSVPLECLATALHHTGRQYEAEPLARQALHIREAAFGADSAIVGKLHLPMPSEAVPSCVLVNGIVIISKR
;
A
#
# COMPACT_ATOMS: atom_id res chain seq x y z
N MET A 1 -25.22 21.64 67.32
CA MET A 1 -25.01 23.09 67.20
C MET A 1 -24.04 23.35 66.05
N ARG A 2 -24.49 24.06 65.01
CA ARG A 2 -23.72 24.77 63.94
C ARG A 2 -22.82 23.92 63.02
N ARG A 3 -22.74 24.10 61.70
CA ARG A 3 -23.43 24.95 60.70
C ARG A 3 -22.96 24.50 59.30
N ASN A 4 -23.89 24.52 58.33
CA ASN A 4 -23.79 24.89 56.91
C ASN A 4 -22.79 24.16 55.97
N ALA A 5 -23.24 23.42 54.94
CA ALA A 5 -23.81 23.82 53.63
C ALA A 5 -22.70 24.21 52.61
N LYS A 6 -22.62 23.75 51.35
CA LYS A 6 -23.63 23.39 50.32
C LYS A 6 -23.03 22.43 49.25
N ASN A 7 -23.93 21.62 48.65
CA ASN A 7 -24.08 21.13 47.25
C ASN A 7 -22.90 21.25 46.27
N LYS A 8 -22.62 20.28 45.39
CA LYS A 8 -23.52 19.64 44.39
C LYS A 8 -23.06 18.20 44.10
N ASP A 9 -23.96 17.23 44.14
CA ASP A 9 -24.56 16.51 42.98
C ASP A 9 -23.50 15.86 42.07
N GLY A 10 -23.40 14.55 41.89
CA GLY A 10 -24.18 13.44 42.43
C GLY A 10 -23.66 12.10 41.91
N GLY A 11 -23.64 11.09 42.79
CA GLY A 11 -23.99 9.72 42.40
C GLY A 11 -22.86 8.69 42.36
N PRO A 12 -22.70 7.89 43.41
CA PRO A 12 -21.78 6.75 43.49
C PRO A 12 -22.50 5.45 43.09
N PHE A 13 -21.77 4.36 42.83
CA PHE A 13 -22.00 3.08 43.51
C PHE A 13 -20.92 2.06 43.11
N ILE A 14 -20.11 1.74 44.11
CA ILE A 14 -19.25 0.57 44.22
C ILE A 14 -20.15 -0.50 44.88
N ASP A 15 -20.22 -1.74 44.37
CA ASP A 15 -19.68 -2.88 45.13
C ASP A 15 -19.75 -4.22 44.38
N SER A 16 -18.71 -4.97 44.69
CA SER A 16 -18.37 -6.35 44.42
C SER A 16 -19.42 -7.38 44.84
N GLN A 17 -19.44 -8.55 44.17
CA GLN A 17 -19.08 -9.86 44.75
C GLN A 17 -19.51 -11.06 43.85
N TRP A 18 -18.69 -12.12 43.93
CA TRP A 18 -18.95 -13.56 43.72
C TRP A 18 -18.55 -14.27 42.40
N LEU A 19 -17.59 -15.19 42.59
CA LEU A 19 -17.20 -16.38 41.81
C LEU A 19 -18.30 -17.50 41.84
N PRO A 20 -18.17 -18.64 41.12
CA PRO A 20 -19.20 -19.29 40.29
C PRO A 20 -19.90 -20.51 40.93
N PRO A 21 -20.66 -21.29 40.14
CA PRO A 21 -20.54 -22.75 40.22
C PRO A 21 -20.30 -23.43 38.86
N ALA A 22 -19.40 -24.42 38.90
CA ALA A 22 -19.14 -25.40 37.84
C ALA A 22 -20.24 -26.46 37.74
N ALA A 23 -20.42 -27.08 36.56
CA ALA A 23 -20.36 -28.54 36.35
C ALA A 23 -20.98 -29.04 35.02
N ILE A 24 -20.11 -29.68 34.20
CA ILE A 24 -20.28 -30.95 33.47
C ILE A 24 -21.12 -30.99 32.17
N GLY A 25 -20.46 -31.37 31.06
CA GLY A 25 -21.08 -31.96 29.87
C GLY A 25 -20.15 -31.91 28.65
N ALA A 26 -19.65 -33.06 28.21
CA ALA A 26 -18.56 -33.25 27.25
C ALA A 26 -18.87 -32.94 25.77
N GLU A 27 -17.78 -32.85 24.99
CA GLU A 27 -17.61 -33.17 23.56
C GLU A 27 -17.33 -31.99 22.58
N GLY A 28 -16.03 -31.76 22.34
CA GLY A 28 -15.41 -31.79 21.00
C GLY A 28 -15.62 -30.64 20.01
N LYS A 29 -14.80 -29.58 20.09
CA LYS A 29 -14.31 -28.78 18.93
C LYS A 29 -12.93 -28.17 19.24
N PRO A 30 -11.94 -28.21 18.32
CA PRO A 30 -10.71 -27.44 18.49
C PRO A 30 -10.99 -25.95 18.23
N GLY A 31 -10.51 -25.11 19.15
CA GLY A 31 -10.89 -23.72 19.31
C GLY A 31 -10.21 -22.74 18.34
N SER A 32 -11.00 -21.74 17.96
CA SER A 32 -10.59 -20.40 17.58
C SER A 32 -9.84 -19.74 18.75
N VAL A 33 -8.60 -19.31 18.55
CA VAL A 33 -7.90 -18.43 19.49
C VAL A 33 -8.15 -17.00 19.03
N GLY A 34 -8.88 -16.24 19.85
CA GLY A 34 -9.17 -14.83 19.63
C GLY A 34 -7.91 -13.99 19.82
N CYS A 35 -7.70 -13.06 18.90
CA CYS A 35 -6.73 -11.97 19.03
C CYS A 35 -7.06 -11.15 20.28
N SER A 36 -6.07 -11.03 21.16
CA SER A 36 -6.11 -10.11 22.28
C SER A 36 -5.89 -8.71 21.73
N LYS A 37 -6.90 -7.86 21.91
CA LYS A 37 -6.90 -6.43 21.63
C LYS A 37 -5.69 -5.79 22.35
N VAL A 38 -4.71 -5.30 21.60
CA VAL A 38 -3.72 -4.36 22.12
C VAL A 38 -4.31 -2.96 21.90
N GLU A 39 -4.51 -2.23 22.98
CA GLU A 39 -4.89 -0.82 22.92
C GLU A 39 -3.73 -0.04 22.30
N VAL A 40 -3.99 0.55 21.13
CA VAL A 40 -3.10 1.49 20.44
C VAL A 40 -3.08 2.76 21.27
N VAL A 41 -1.92 3.07 21.85
CA VAL A 41 -1.60 4.43 22.27
C VAL A 41 -1.31 5.18 20.98
N GLN A 42 -2.15 6.18 20.69
CA GLN A 42 -1.91 7.15 19.62
C GLN A 42 -0.68 7.96 19.99
N ASP A 43 0.40 7.79 19.24
CA ASP A 43 1.44 8.79 19.06
C ASP A 43 1.62 8.94 17.56
N ASP A 44 1.34 10.16 17.09
CA ASP A 44 1.56 10.64 15.73
C ASP A 44 3.09 10.62 15.43
N ASP A 45 3.44 10.41 14.15
CA ASP A 45 4.80 10.37 13.58
C ASP A 45 5.57 9.03 13.66
N ASP A 46 5.14 8.02 12.88
CA ASP A 46 6.04 6.97 12.35
C ASP A 46 5.48 6.41 11.02
N GLU A 47 5.72 7.13 9.91
CA GLU A 47 5.15 6.87 8.57
C GLU A 47 6.04 6.00 7.65
N SER A 48 7.07 5.30 8.13
CA SER A 48 8.13 4.79 7.23
C SER A 48 8.26 3.26 7.07
N GLY A 49 7.21 2.48 7.37
CA GLY A 49 7.24 1.01 7.26
C GLY A 49 6.27 0.43 6.23
N ASP A 50 4.98 0.74 6.39
CA ASP A 50 3.91 0.20 5.54
C ASP A 50 3.70 1.01 4.25
N ARG A 51 4.20 2.25 4.20
CA ARG A 51 4.10 3.09 3.01
C ARG A 51 4.98 2.62 1.86
N VAL A 52 5.98 1.78 2.07
CA VAL A 52 6.91 1.45 0.97
C VAL A 52 6.28 0.46 -0.02
N LEU A 53 5.44 -0.49 0.42
CA LEU A 53 4.76 -1.41 -0.49
C LEU A 53 3.50 -0.80 -1.12
N GLU A 54 2.82 0.05 -0.37
CA GLU A 54 1.65 0.81 -0.84
C GLU A 54 2.07 1.97 -1.74
N ASP A 55 3.22 2.64 -1.51
CA ASP A 55 3.81 3.65 -2.42
C ASP A 55 4.49 2.98 -3.62
N GLN A 56 4.95 1.73 -3.53
CA GLN A 56 5.42 0.97 -4.69
C GLN A 56 4.27 0.44 -5.56
N PHE A 57 3.16 0.04 -4.92
CA PHE A 57 1.93 -0.31 -5.62
C PHE A 57 1.23 0.94 -6.14
N ASN A 58 1.21 2.05 -5.41
CA ASN A 58 0.72 3.35 -5.88
C ASN A 58 1.65 3.97 -6.90
N ARG A 59 2.96 3.69 -6.92
CA ARG A 59 3.86 4.05 -8.04
C ARG A 59 3.73 3.12 -9.23
N PHE A 60 3.38 1.87 -9.04
CA PHE A 60 3.03 0.95 -10.13
C PHE A 60 1.63 1.25 -10.69
N THR A 61 0.69 1.65 -9.83
CA THR A 61 -0.67 2.10 -10.16
C THR A 61 -0.65 3.54 -10.68
N MET A 62 0.28 4.40 -10.23
CA MET A 62 0.63 5.68 -10.84
C MET A 62 1.46 5.49 -12.10
N ALA A 63 2.26 4.43 -12.26
CA ALA A 63 2.93 4.11 -13.52
C ALA A 63 1.93 3.54 -14.54
N MET A 64 0.91 2.82 -14.06
CA MET A 64 -0.31 2.50 -14.81
C MET A 64 -1.18 3.73 -15.03
N ALA A 65 -1.17 4.72 -14.12
CA ALA A 65 -1.77 6.04 -14.33
C ALA A 65 -0.89 6.98 -15.15
N LEU A 66 0.40 6.69 -15.34
CA LEU A 66 1.27 7.35 -16.32
C LEU A 66 1.14 6.65 -17.67
N GLN A 67 0.67 5.39 -17.71
CA GLN A 67 -0.02 4.85 -18.87
C GLN A 67 -1.39 5.54 -19.11
N ASP A 68 -1.91 6.39 -18.21
CA ASP A 68 -3.00 7.33 -18.52
C ASP A 68 -2.56 8.52 -19.39
N SER A 69 -1.29 8.66 -19.79
CA SER A 69 -0.97 9.57 -20.90
C SER A 69 -1.48 9.04 -22.26
N GLU A 70 -1.34 7.72 -22.51
CA GLU A 70 -1.93 7.05 -23.67
C GLU A 70 -3.39 6.64 -23.44
N MET A 71 -3.77 6.30 -22.20
CA MET A 71 -5.14 5.88 -21.86
C MET A 71 -6.08 7.08 -21.72
N ALA A 72 -5.66 8.27 -21.27
CA ALA A 72 -6.46 9.49 -21.40
C ALA A 72 -6.65 9.87 -22.87
N GLN A 73 -5.63 9.68 -23.73
CA GLN A 73 -5.75 9.85 -25.18
C GLN A 73 -6.67 8.80 -25.83
N GLN A 74 -6.68 7.54 -25.37
CA GLN A 74 -7.61 6.49 -25.82
C GLN A 74 -9.03 6.70 -25.30
N ILE A 75 -9.22 7.15 -24.05
CA ILE A 75 -10.52 7.55 -23.48
C ILE A 75 -11.10 8.73 -24.28
N MET A 76 -10.25 9.66 -24.73
CA MET A 76 -10.65 10.78 -25.59
C MET A 76 -10.93 10.37 -27.05
N GLN A 77 -10.29 9.31 -27.56
CA GLN A 77 -10.62 8.71 -28.87
C GLN A 77 -11.89 7.85 -28.83
N GLU A 78 -12.11 7.03 -27.79
CA GLU A 78 -13.30 6.19 -27.63
C GLU A 78 -14.57 7.01 -27.37
N MET A 79 -14.44 8.22 -26.80
CA MET A 79 -15.50 9.24 -26.74
C MET A 79 -15.93 9.77 -28.11
N GLY A 80 -15.11 9.63 -29.16
CA GLY A 80 -15.45 10.01 -30.52
C GLY A 80 -16.31 8.98 -31.27
N ASP A 81 -16.26 7.71 -30.86
CA ASP A 81 -16.88 6.59 -31.57
C ASP A 81 -18.10 5.96 -30.85
N SER A 82 -18.41 6.32 -29.59
CA SER A 82 -19.64 5.84 -28.94
C SER A 82 -20.86 6.64 -29.40
N ASP A 83 -21.67 5.99 -30.24
CA ASP A 83 -22.80 6.54 -30.98
C ASP A 83 -23.84 7.31 -30.14
N ARG A 84 -24.39 8.31 -30.81
CA ARG A 84 -25.29 9.37 -30.35
C ARG A 84 -26.63 8.81 -29.86
N GLY A 85 -26.89 8.93 -28.55
CA GLY A 85 -28.24 8.94 -28.00
C GLY A 85 -28.76 10.38 -27.91
N GLU A 86 -29.61 10.78 -28.86
CA GLU A 86 -30.24 12.10 -28.93
C GLU A 86 -30.88 12.53 -27.60
N THR A 87 -30.29 13.52 -26.91
CA THR A 87 -31.04 14.42 -26.03
C THR A 87 -30.57 15.87 -26.21
N THR A 88 -31.58 16.73 -26.26
CA THR A 88 -31.60 18.07 -26.86
C THR A 88 -31.01 19.16 -25.97
N GLY A 89 -30.27 20.10 -26.57
CA GLY A 89 -30.24 21.52 -26.15
C GLY A 89 -29.06 22.02 -25.31
N LEU A 90 -28.34 21.15 -24.59
CA LEU A 90 -27.14 21.49 -23.80
C LEU A 90 -25.83 21.00 -24.45
N ALA A 91 -25.91 20.47 -25.67
CA ALA A 91 -24.85 19.70 -26.33
C ALA A 91 -23.64 20.52 -26.86
N ASN A 92 -23.64 21.85 -26.72
CA ASN A 92 -22.58 22.71 -27.28
C ASN A 92 -21.61 23.31 -26.26
N GLU A 93 -21.90 23.30 -24.96
CA GLU A 93 -21.03 23.91 -23.93
C GLU A 93 -20.02 22.90 -23.33
N VAL A 94 -20.41 21.62 -23.23
CA VAL A 94 -19.55 20.53 -22.73
C VAL A 94 -18.28 20.30 -23.58
N PRO A 95 -18.33 20.36 -24.93
CA PRO A 95 -17.13 20.20 -25.75
C PRO A 95 -16.11 21.33 -25.57
N GLU A 96 -16.57 22.57 -25.36
CA GLU A 96 -15.68 23.73 -25.28
C GLU A 96 -14.89 23.76 -23.97
N LEU A 97 -15.54 23.44 -22.84
CA LEU A 97 -14.84 23.25 -21.55
C LEU A 97 -13.86 22.08 -21.61
N GLN A 98 -14.27 20.97 -22.21
CA GLN A 98 -13.45 19.78 -22.33
C GLN A 98 -12.18 20.04 -23.15
N ASP A 99 -12.33 20.73 -24.29
CA ASP A 99 -11.20 21.12 -25.14
C ASP A 99 -10.23 22.05 -24.39
N GLN A 100 -10.75 22.99 -23.58
CA GLN A 100 -9.93 23.89 -22.76
C GLN A 100 -9.14 23.14 -21.68
N LEU A 101 -9.79 22.23 -20.93
CA LEU A 101 -9.13 21.43 -19.90
C LEU A 101 -8.05 20.53 -20.52
N GLN A 102 -8.35 19.90 -21.67
CA GLN A 102 -7.41 19.06 -22.38
C GLN A 102 -6.21 19.86 -22.90
N GLN A 103 -6.44 21.06 -23.42
CA GLN A 103 -5.37 21.93 -23.89
C GLN A 103 -4.46 22.35 -22.74
N LEU A 104 -5.02 22.80 -21.61
CA LEU A 104 -4.26 23.17 -20.42
C LEU A 104 -3.42 21.99 -19.93
N TYR A 105 -4.06 20.83 -19.74
CA TYR A 105 -3.39 19.63 -19.26
C TYR A 105 -2.23 19.21 -20.17
N GLY A 106 -2.47 19.17 -21.49
CA GLY A 106 -1.44 18.80 -22.46
C GLY A 106 -0.28 19.79 -22.55
N GLU A 107 -0.56 21.10 -22.43
CA GLU A 107 0.48 22.13 -22.43
C GLU A 107 1.37 22.05 -21.18
N VAL A 108 0.75 21.89 -20.00
CA VAL A 108 1.49 21.80 -18.73
C VAL A 108 2.30 20.51 -18.66
N LEU A 109 1.73 19.36 -19.04
CA LEU A 109 2.49 18.10 -19.07
C LEU A 109 3.69 18.19 -20.02
N LYS A 110 3.52 18.81 -21.18
CA LYS A 110 4.62 19.00 -22.12
C LYS A 110 5.75 19.84 -21.52
N LEU A 111 5.44 20.88 -20.76
CA LEU A 111 6.44 21.69 -20.06
C LEU A 111 7.18 20.89 -19.00
N ILE A 112 6.47 20.05 -18.24
CA ILE A 112 7.07 19.13 -17.24
C ILE A 112 8.01 18.13 -17.93
N GLU A 113 7.59 17.55 -19.07
CA GLU A 113 8.43 16.65 -19.87
C GLU A 113 9.69 17.34 -20.42
N GLU A 114 9.58 18.64 -20.76
CA GLU A 114 10.69 19.48 -21.21
C GLU A 114 11.57 19.98 -20.04
N GLY A 115 11.15 19.78 -18.78
CA GLY A 115 11.83 20.21 -17.56
C GLY A 115 11.67 21.70 -17.25
N ASP A 116 10.68 22.37 -17.84
CA ASP A 116 10.34 23.78 -17.59
C ASP A 116 9.23 23.90 -16.52
N ASP A 117 9.55 23.41 -15.33
CA ASP A 117 8.60 23.37 -14.20
C ASP A 117 8.16 24.77 -13.76
N ASP A 118 9.01 25.79 -13.92
CA ASP A 118 8.68 27.17 -13.53
C ASP A 118 7.57 27.75 -14.40
N THR A 119 7.62 27.50 -15.71
CA THR A 119 6.55 27.91 -16.63
C THR A 119 5.30 27.08 -16.40
N ALA A 120 5.44 25.78 -16.13
CA ALA A 120 4.31 24.90 -15.76
C ALA A 120 3.58 25.44 -14.52
N ARG A 121 4.31 25.75 -13.44
CA ARG A 121 3.77 26.36 -12.21
C ARG A 121 3.07 27.69 -12.49
N ALA A 122 3.67 28.55 -13.30
CA ALA A 122 3.08 29.84 -13.64
C ALA A 122 1.75 29.71 -14.40
N LEU A 123 1.63 28.72 -15.29
CA LEU A 123 0.38 28.42 -15.99
C LEU A 123 -0.69 27.86 -15.04
N ILE A 124 -0.32 26.95 -14.15
CA ILE A 124 -1.23 26.40 -13.13
C ILE A 124 -1.73 27.54 -12.23
N GLU A 125 -0.83 28.40 -11.75
CA GLU A 125 -1.18 29.52 -10.86
C GLU A 125 -2.11 30.53 -11.55
N ALA A 126 -1.81 30.89 -12.81
CA ALA A 126 -2.68 31.81 -13.56
C ALA A 126 -4.10 31.25 -13.75
N ASN A 127 -4.24 29.93 -13.98
CA ASN A 127 -5.55 29.30 -14.07
C ASN A 127 -6.23 29.21 -12.70
N TYR A 128 -5.48 28.94 -11.63
CA TYR A 128 -6.00 28.95 -10.27
C TYR A 128 -6.54 30.33 -9.88
N GLU A 129 -5.78 31.41 -10.11
CA GLU A 129 -6.20 32.80 -9.87
C GLU A 129 -7.52 33.11 -10.59
N ASN A 130 -7.64 32.72 -11.86
CA ASN A 130 -8.88 32.89 -12.64
C ASN A 130 -10.07 32.16 -12.01
N VAL A 131 -9.88 30.93 -11.52
CA VAL A 131 -10.94 30.17 -10.83
C VAL A 131 -11.33 30.85 -9.53
N VAL A 132 -10.35 31.32 -8.74
CA VAL A 132 -10.61 32.05 -7.50
C VAL A 132 -11.42 33.32 -7.76
N GLU A 133 -11.05 34.12 -8.77
CA GLU A 133 -11.81 35.32 -9.14
C GLU A 133 -13.27 34.99 -9.54
N GLN A 134 -13.48 33.88 -10.26
CA GLN A 134 -14.82 33.41 -10.61
C GLN A 134 -15.63 33.00 -9.38
N LEU A 135 -15.01 32.25 -8.46
CA LEU A 135 -15.65 31.80 -7.22
C LEU A 135 -16.01 32.99 -6.31
N GLU A 136 -15.13 33.99 -6.18
CA GLU A 136 -15.38 35.23 -5.44
C GLU A 136 -16.52 36.06 -6.06
N SER A 137 -16.62 36.03 -7.39
CA SER A 137 -17.71 36.64 -8.16
C SER A 137 -19.03 35.87 -8.05
N GLY A 138 -19.04 34.71 -7.36
CA GLY A 138 -20.21 33.89 -7.10
C GLY A 138 -20.51 32.84 -8.18
N TYR A 139 -19.64 32.67 -9.17
CA TYR A 139 -19.75 31.60 -10.15
C TYR A 139 -19.30 30.29 -9.53
N LYS A 140 -20.26 29.42 -9.22
CA LYS A 140 -20.02 28.09 -8.67
C LYS A 140 -20.77 27.07 -9.53
N SER A 141 -20.04 26.40 -10.43
CA SER A 141 -20.57 25.40 -11.34
C SER A 141 -19.67 24.17 -11.38
N ILE A 142 -20.07 23.17 -12.18
CA ILE A 142 -19.26 21.99 -12.47
C ILE A 142 -17.95 22.34 -13.19
N GLU A 143 -17.88 23.49 -13.88
CA GLU A 143 -16.69 23.95 -14.60
C GLU A 143 -15.57 24.30 -13.64
N GLN A 144 -15.88 25.04 -12.56
CA GLN A 144 -14.87 25.39 -11.55
C GLN A 144 -14.43 24.14 -10.78
N ILE A 145 -15.33 23.19 -10.53
CA ILE A 145 -14.99 21.89 -9.90
C ILE A 145 -14.00 21.13 -10.79
N ALA A 146 -14.32 20.97 -12.09
CA ALA A 146 -13.46 20.28 -13.03
C ALA A 146 -12.10 20.97 -13.20
N MET A 147 -12.07 22.31 -13.19
CA MET A 147 -10.81 23.05 -13.27
C MET A 147 -9.94 22.83 -12.02
N LEU A 148 -10.51 22.92 -10.81
CA LEU A 148 -9.75 22.68 -9.57
C LEU A 148 -9.19 21.24 -9.51
N ASP A 149 -9.99 20.27 -9.94
CA ASP A 149 -9.59 18.86 -10.04
C ASP A 149 -8.39 18.66 -10.99
N ILE A 150 -8.44 19.25 -12.20
CA ILE A 150 -7.31 19.22 -13.15
C ILE A 150 -6.07 19.95 -12.59
N LEU A 151 -6.25 21.10 -11.93
CA LEU A 151 -5.12 21.82 -11.32
C LEU A 151 -4.46 20.98 -10.21
N ALA A 152 -5.24 20.25 -9.40
CA ALA A 152 -4.72 19.34 -8.40
C ALA A 152 -3.90 18.21 -9.04
N GLN A 153 -4.37 17.65 -10.16
CA GLN A 153 -3.63 16.63 -10.92
C GLN A 153 -2.31 17.15 -11.48
N LEU A 154 -2.30 18.39 -11.97
CA LEU A 154 -1.10 19.02 -12.48
C LEU A 154 -0.08 19.32 -11.37
N ARG A 155 -0.54 19.73 -10.18
CA ARG A 155 0.32 19.87 -8.99
C ARG A 155 0.90 18.52 -8.54
N MET A 156 0.10 17.45 -8.53
CA MET A 156 0.63 16.09 -8.29
C MET A 156 1.71 15.69 -9.30
N SER A 157 1.53 16.04 -10.57
CA SER A 157 2.51 15.76 -11.64
C SER A 157 3.84 16.49 -11.43
N LEU A 158 3.82 17.64 -10.74
CA LEU A 158 5.02 18.39 -10.32
C LEU A 158 5.63 17.88 -9.01
N GLY A 159 5.01 16.92 -8.34
CA GLY A 159 5.41 16.44 -7.00
C GLY A 159 5.00 17.37 -5.85
N GLU A 160 4.09 18.32 -6.11
CA GLU A 160 3.58 19.30 -5.15
C GLU A 160 2.33 18.73 -4.45
N PHE A 161 2.54 17.72 -3.60
CA PHE A 161 1.47 16.92 -3.00
C PHE A 161 0.62 17.71 -1.98
N GLU A 162 1.24 18.61 -1.20
CA GLU A 162 0.53 19.43 -0.22
C GLU A 162 -0.41 20.43 -0.92
N GLU A 163 0.05 21.06 -1.99
CA GLU A 163 -0.74 21.97 -2.82
C GLU A 163 -1.85 21.24 -3.56
N ALA A 164 -1.57 20.03 -4.08
CA ALA A 164 -2.58 19.20 -4.70
C ALA A 164 -3.70 18.82 -3.72
N GLU A 165 -3.35 18.43 -2.50
CA GLU A 165 -4.30 18.14 -1.44
C GLU A 165 -5.18 19.37 -1.12
N TYR A 166 -4.57 20.55 -0.98
CA TYR A 166 -5.30 21.79 -0.74
C TYR A 166 -6.32 22.12 -1.85
N LEU A 167 -5.99 21.82 -3.10
CA LEU A 167 -6.92 21.99 -4.22
C LEU A 167 -8.03 20.94 -4.23
N LEU A 168 -7.75 19.70 -3.84
CA LEU A 168 -8.77 18.65 -3.71
C LEU A 168 -9.76 18.93 -2.58
N ASP A 169 -9.29 19.48 -1.46
CA ASP A 169 -10.16 19.91 -0.36
C ASP A 169 -11.09 21.04 -0.82
N GLN A 170 -10.57 22.04 -1.55
CA GLN A 170 -11.41 23.06 -2.17
C GLN A 170 -12.41 22.49 -3.18
N THR A 171 -11.98 21.50 -3.97
CA THR A 171 -12.84 20.81 -4.95
C THR A 171 -14.00 20.12 -4.24
N LYS A 172 -13.71 19.39 -3.14
CA LYS A 172 -14.70 18.74 -2.29
C LYS A 172 -15.68 19.73 -1.67
N ASP A 173 -15.19 20.81 -1.05
CA ASP A 173 -16.04 21.84 -0.46
C ASP A 173 -16.95 22.49 -1.50
N LEU A 174 -16.44 22.71 -2.72
CA LEU A 174 -17.21 23.27 -3.81
C LEU A 174 -18.28 22.29 -4.31
N MET A 175 -17.97 20.99 -4.41
CA MET A 175 -18.94 19.94 -4.74
C MET A 175 -20.09 19.90 -3.71
N GLU A 176 -19.78 19.99 -2.42
CA GLU A 176 -20.79 20.04 -1.35
C GLU A 176 -21.65 21.30 -1.43
N ALA A 177 -21.05 22.45 -1.76
CA ALA A 177 -21.74 23.73 -1.86
C ALA A 177 -22.65 23.83 -3.11
N VAL A 178 -22.20 23.33 -4.26
CA VAL A 178 -22.96 23.34 -5.52
C VAL A 178 -24.08 22.30 -5.48
N GLY A 179 -23.84 21.17 -4.81
CA GLY A 179 -24.70 20.01 -4.83
C GLY A 179 -24.55 19.23 -6.13
N ILE A 180 -24.25 17.94 -6.02
CA ILE A 180 -24.02 17.08 -7.17
C ILE A 180 -25.37 16.58 -7.71
N ASP A 181 -25.75 17.01 -8.92
CA ASP A 181 -26.89 16.45 -9.67
C ASP A 181 -26.40 15.30 -10.56
N PRO A 182 -26.87 14.04 -10.37
CA PRO A 182 -26.52 12.89 -11.21
C PRO A 182 -26.75 13.07 -12.71
N LYS A 183 -27.54 14.06 -13.13
CA LYS A 183 -27.83 14.34 -14.55
C LYS A 183 -26.84 15.31 -15.19
N GLN A 184 -26.00 15.98 -14.40
CA GLN A 184 -24.99 16.89 -14.95
C GLN A 184 -23.93 16.07 -15.71
N PRO A 185 -23.50 16.53 -16.88
CA PRO A 185 -22.45 15.85 -17.64
C PRO A 185 -21.14 15.83 -16.85
N LEU A 186 -20.35 14.77 -17.04
CA LEU A 186 -19.01 14.57 -16.48
C LEU A 186 -18.90 14.40 -14.96
N VAL A 187 -19.98 14.62 -14.20
CA VAL A 187 -19.98 14.49 -12.74
C VAL A 187 -19.43 13.14 -12.28
N ASP A 188 -19.84 12.05 -12.92
CA ASP A 188 -19.38 10.70 -12.56
C ASP A 188 -17.87 10.53 -12.73
N ARG A 189 -17.30 11.11 -13.78
CA ARG A 189 -15.86 11.06 -14.07
C ARG A 189 -15.05 11.94 -13.14
N ILE A 190 -15.55 13.14 -12.82
CA ILE A 190 -14.89 14.03 -11.86
C ILE A 190 -14.88 13.35 -10.47
N LEU A 191 -15.97 12.70 -10.07
CA LEU A 191 -16.00 11.92 -8.83
C LEU A 191 -15.03 10.74 -8.84
N GLU A 192 -14.95 9.99 -9.93
CA GLU A 192 -13.95 8.92 -10.10
C GLU A 192 -12.52 9.46 -9.96
N HIS A 193 -12.23 10.60 -10.60
CA HIS A 193 -10.92 11.20 -10.59
C HIS A 193 -10.53 11.75 -9.21
N VAL A 194 -11.40 12.54 -8.58
CA VAL A 194 -11.20 13.01 -7.20
C VAL A 194 -11.00 11.82 -6.23
N GLY A 195 -11.78 10.75 -6.38
CA GLY A 195 -11.59 9.52 -5.61
C GLY A 195 -10.18 8.93 -5.79
N SER A 196 -9.72 8.81 -7.04
CA SER A 196 -8.38 8.33 -7.37
C SER A 196 -7.28 9.21 -6.80
N MET A 197 -7.47 10.52 -6.82
CA MET A 197 -6.50 11.50 -6.34
C MET A 197 -6.30 11.42 -4.83
N TYR A 198 -7.39 11.31 -4.05
CA TYR A 198 -7.28 11.09 -2.60
C TYR A 198 -6.61 9.76 -2.26
N THR A 199 -6.94 8.68 -2.97
CA THR A 199 -6.27 7.38 -2.78
C THR A 199 -4.77 7.49 -3.07
N ALA A 200 -4.37 8.17 -4.15
CA ALA A 200 -2.96 8.38 -4.49
C ALA A 200 -2.20 9.23 -3.46
N LEU A 201 -2.87 10.11 -2.72
CA LEU A 201 -2.31 10.87 -1.60
C LEU A 201 -2.24 10.06 -0.29
N GLY A 202 -2.58 8.76 -0.31
CA GLY A 202 -2.62 7.92 0.89
C GLY A 202 -3.81 8.21 1.80
N LYS A 203 -4.89 8.78 1.25
CA LYS A 203 -6.14 9.13 1.95
C LYS A 203 -7.34 8.36 1.40
N PRO A 204 -7.33 7.02 1.45
CA PRO A 204 -8.37 6.21 0.81
C PRO A 204 -9.75 6.38 1.48
N SER A 205 -9.81 6.74 2.76
CA SER A 205 -11.06 7.05 3.45
C SER A 205 -11.79 8.26 2.87
N GLU A 206 -11.05 9.24 2.40
CA GLU A 206 -11.52 10.47 1.77
C GLU A 206 -11.95 10.20 0.32
N GLY A 207 -11.23 9.32 -0.39
CA GLY A 207 -11.55 8.91 -1.76
C GLY A 207 -12.78 8.03 -1.89
N LEU A 208 -13.02 7.13 -0.92
CA LEU A 208 -14.07 6.11 -0.97
C LEU A 208 -15.49 6.65 -1.27
N PRO A 209 -15.98 7.72 -0.63
CA PRO A 209 -17.31 8.28 -0.93
C PRO A 209 -17.49 8.73 -2.38
N PHE A 210 -16.42 9.25 -3.00
CA PHE A 210 -16.47 9.71 -4.39
C PHE A 210 -16.58 8.54 -5.37
N TYR A 211 -15.82 7.47 -5.15
CA TYR A 211 -15.97 6.23 -5.92
C TYR A 211 -17.37 5.63 -5.79
N LEU A 212 -17.91 5.53 -4.57
CA LEU A 212 -19.26 5.00 -4.35
C LEU A 212 -20.32 5.85 -5.08
N LYS A 213 -20.19 7.17 -5.04
CA LYS A 213 -21.11 8.08 -5.72
C LYS A 213 -20.97 8.01 -7.24
N SER A 214 -19.74 7.92 -7.76
CA SER A 214 -19.48 7.73 -9.19
C SER A 214 -20.12 6.44 -9.70
N VAL A 215 -19.91 5.31 -9.00
CA VAL A 215 -20.52 4.02 -9.35
C VAL A 215 -22.05 4.12 -9.36
N GLU A 216 -22.67 4.73 -8.34
CA GLU A 216 -24.14 4.90 -8.28
C GLU A 216 -24.68 5.67 -9.51
N ILE A 217 -24.00 6.74 -9.91
CA ILE A 217 -24.40 7.55 -11.08
C ILE A 217 -24.19 6.75 -12.37
N GLN A 218 -23.04 6.11 -12.54
CA GLN A 218 -22.73 5.32 -13.72
C GLN A 218 -23.68 4.12 -13.89
N GLU A 219 -24.06 3.45 -12.79
CA GLU A 219 -25.05 2.37 -12.82
C GLU A 219 -26.41 2.85 -13.30
N HIS A 220 -26.84 4.03 -12.84
CA HIS A 220 -28.11 4.62 -13.27
C HIS A 220 -28.08 5.03 -14.75
N LEU A 221 -26.95 5.55 -15.25
CA LEU A 221 -26.82 6.04 -16.63
C LEU A 221 -26.54 4.94 -17.65
N LEU A 222 -25.67 3.98 -17.31
CA LEU A 222 -25.09 3.00 -18.23
C LEU A 222 -25.60 1.57 -17.98
N GLY A 223 -26.19 1.32 -16.80
CA GLY A 223 -26.59 0.01 -16.33
C GLY A 223 -25.48 -0.75 -15.61
N GLU A 224 -25.86 -1.60 -14.64
CA GLU A 224 -24.94 -2.29 -13.71
C GLU A 224 -23.90 -3.22 -14.38
N GLU A 225 -24.13 -3.62 -15.63
CA GLU A 225 -23.30 -4.57 -16.38
C GLU A 225 -22.47 -3.90 -17.49
N SER A 226 -22.44 -2.56 -17.55
CA SER A 226 -21.65 -1.84 -18.53
C SER A 226 -20.15 -2.01 -18.27
N THR A 227 -19.38 -2.27 -19.34
CA THR A 227 -17.91 -2.36 -19.25
C THR A 227 -17.26 -1.03 -18.93
N LEU A 228 -17.97 0.10 -19.09
CA LEU A 228 -17.46 1.43 -18.79
C LEU A 228 -17.30 1.68 -17.28
N ILE A 229 -18.06 0.95 -16.44
CA ILE A 229 -18.00 1.07 -14.96
C ILE A 229 -16.81 0.29 -14.39
N VAL A 230 -16.18 -0.58 -15.19
CA VAL A 230 -15.09 -1.46 -14.73
C VAL A 230 -13.93 -0.65 -14.14
N LYS A 231 -13.56 0.48 -14.76
CA LYS A 231 -12.47 1.33 -14.26
C LYS A 231 -12.78 1.87 -12.86
N THR A 232 -13.95 2.47 -12.68
CA THR A 232 -14.43 2.99 -11.40
C THR A 232 -14.51 1.91 -10.33
N LEU A 233 -14.98 0.71 -10.69
CA LEU A 233 -15.04 -0.43 -9.77
C LEU A 233 -13.65 -0.95 -9.39
N LEU A 234 -12.67 -0.92 -10.30
CA LEU A 234 -11.28 -1.27 -9.97
C LEU A 234 -10.68 -0.25 -9.00
N GLY A 235 -10.89 1.05 -9.22
CA GLY A 235 -10.46 2.10 -8.29
C GLY A 235 -11.12 1.97 -6.91
N LEU A 236 -12.43 1.70 -6.88
CA LEU A 236 -13.15 1.38 -5.64
C LEU A 236 -12.57 0.16 -4.93
N ALA A 237 -12.31 -0.93 -5.65
CA ALA A 237 -11.77 -2.15 -5.07
C ALA A 237 -10.35 -1.94 -4.51
N SER A 238 -9.51 -1.18 -5.21
CA SER A 238 -8.17 -0.80 -4.74
C SER A 238 -8.26 0.03 -3.46
N THR A 239 -9.10 1.07 -3.46
CA THR A 239 -9.30 1.94 -2.29
C THR A 239 -9.78 1.15 -1.08
N LEU A 240 -10.62 0.13 -1.29
CA LEU A 240 -11.05 -0.78 -0.22
C LEU A 240 -9.91 -1.67 0.29
N THR A 241 -9.00 -2.10 -0.57
CA THR A 241 -7.80 -2.85 -0.19
C THR A 241 -6.86 -1.99 0.66
N ASP A 242 -6.62 -0.74 0.27
CA ASP A 242 -5.78 0.22 1.02
C ASP A 242 -6.36 0.54 2.41
N MET A 243 -7.68 0.41 2.56
CA MET A 243 -8.38 0.53 3.86
C MET A 243 -8.42 -0.77 4.68
N ASP A 244 -7.74 -1.83 4.26
CA ASP A 244 -7.79 -3.18 4.86
C ASP A 244 -9.22 -3.78 4.88
N ASP A 245 -10.11 -3.33 3.97
CA ASP A 245 -11.44 -3.93 3.76
C ASP A 245 -11.44 -4.91 2.59
N THR A 246 -10.60 -5.94 2.75
CA THR A 246 -10.38 -7.04 1.82
C THR A 246 -11.69 -7.75 1.45
N ILE A 247 -12.63 -7.89 2.38
CA ILE A 247 -13.91 -8.59 2.16
C ILE A 247 -14.78 -7.83 1.15
N ARG A 248 -14.93 -6.50 1.31
CA ARG A 248 -15.67 -5.69 0.33
C ARG A 248 -14.90 -5.63 -0.99
N ALA A 249 -13.57 -5.48 -0.96
CA ALA A 249 -12.73 -5.49 -2.17
C ALA A 249 -12.91 -6.77 -2.99
N ILE A 250 -12.89 -7.96 -2.36
CA ILE A 250 -13.15 -9.26 -3.02
C ILE A 250 -14.51 -9.27 -3.71
N GLY A 251 -15.55 -8.70 -3.07
CA GLY A 251 -16.88 -8.57 -3.65
C GLY A 251 -16.88 -7.75 -4.94
N VAL A 252 -16.20 -6.60 -4.91
CA VAL A 252 -16.08 -5.70 -6.07
C VAL A 252 -15.24 -6.32 -7.19
N TYR A 253 -14.10 -6.93 -6.90
CA TYR A 253 -13.30 -7.62 -7.91
C TYR A 253 -14.06 -8.76 -8.60
N ARG A 254 -14.83 -9.55 -7.84
CA ARG A 254 -15.71 -10.59 -8.43
C ARG A 254 -16.74 -10.00 -9.37
N ARG A 255 -17.32 -8.86 -9.00
CA ARG A 255 -18.26 -8.14 -9.87
C ARG A 255 -17.58 -7.67 -11.16
N VAL A 256 -16.39 -7.08 -11.06
CA VAL A 256 -15.60 -6.67 -12.24
C VAL A 256 -15.36 -7.85 -13.18
N LEU A 257 -14.93 -9.00 -12.64
CA LEU A 257 -14.70 -10.20 -13.43
C LEU A 257 -15.97 -10.66 -14.15
N LEU A 258 -17.11 -10.67 -13.46
CA LEU A 258 -18.40 -11.04 -14.08
C LEU A 258 -18.79 -10.11 -15.22
N ILE A 259 -18.61 -8.80 -15.06
CA ILE A 259 -18.91 -7.80 -16.10
C ILE A 259 -18.03 -8.04 -17.34
N ILE A 260 -16.72 -8.20 -17.14
CA ILE A 260 -15.77 -8.42 -18.24
C ILE A 260 -16.07 -9.75 -18.94
N GLU A 261 -16.26 -10.84 -18.19
CA GLU A 261 -16.53 -12.16 -18.77
C GLU A 261 -17.81 -12.19 -19.61
N LYS A 262 -18.87 -11.52 -19.13
CA LYS A 262 -20.15 -11.47 -19.84
C LYS A 262 -20.06 -10.72 -21.16
N ASN A 263 -19.29 -9.63 -21.19
CA ASN A 263 -19.23 -8.72 -22.34
C ASN A 263 -18.10 -9.05 -23.32
N LYS A 264 -16.93 -9.45 -22.83
CA LYS A 264 -15.71 -9.68 -23.63
C LYS A 264 -15.27 -11.15 -23.68
N GLY A 265 -15.80 -11.98 -22.78
CA GLY A 265 -15.52 -13.42 -22.74
C GLY A 265 -14.47 -13.83 -21.69
N PRO A 266 -14.33 -15.15 -21.42
CA PRO A 266 -13.53 -15.66 -20.30
C PRO A 266 -12.01 -15.66 -20.54
N THR A 267 -11.58 -15.33 -21.74
CA THR A 267 -10.16 -15.28 -22.14
C THR A 267 -9.69 -13.86 -22.47
N ASP A 268 -10.50 -12.85 -22.14
CA ASP A 268 -10.14 -11.46 -22.39
C ASP A 268 -8.98 -11.04 -21.47
N GLU A 269 -8.04 -10.27 -22.03
CA GLU A 269 -6.83 -9.84 -21.32
C GLU A 269 -7.13 -8.91 -20.14
N SER A 270 -8.23 -8.14 -20.19
CA SER A 270 -8.61 -7.22 -19.12
C SER A 270 -9.01 -7.94 -17.82
N LEU A 271 -9.20 -9.27 -17.86
CA LEU A 271 -9.38 -10.09 -16.66
C LEU A 271 -8.09 -10.26 -15.85
N ALA A 272 -6.91 -10.10 -16.45
CA ALA A 272 -5.64 -10.43 -15.80
C ALA A 272 -5.37 -9.61 -14.52
N LEU A 273 -5.60 -8.30 -14.59
CA LEU A 273 -5.40 -7.38 -13.46
C LEU A 273 -6.37 -7.67 -12.29
N PRO A 274 -7.71 -7.67 -12.47
CA PRO A 274 -8.65 -7.98 -11.39
C PRO A 274 -8.47 -9.40 -10.83
N LEU A 275 -8.07 -10.38 -11.65
CA LEU A 275 -7.75 -11.73 -11.14
C LEU A 275 -6.52 -11.73 -10.24
N SER A 276 -5.51 -10.91 -10.57
CA SER A 276 -4.31 -10.77 -9.76
C SER A 276 -4.66 -10.18 -8.40
N HIS A 277 -5.33 -9.02 -8.38
CA HIS A 277 -5.71 -8.34 -7.14
C HIS A 277 -6.66 -9.18 -6.28
N LEU A 278 -7.66 -9.81 -6.91
CA LEU A 278 -8.52 -10.77 -6.22
C LEU A 278 -7.71 -11.89 -5.57
N GLY A 279 -6.71 -12.40 -6.28
CA GLY A 279 -5.78 -13.41 -5.77
C GLY A 279 -5.07 -12.97 -4.50
N HIS A 280 -4.53 -11.75 -4.49
CA HIS A 280 -3.87 -11.16 -3.32
C HIS A 280 -4.82 -11.00 -2.13
N CYS A 281 -5.98 -10.37 -2.32
CA CYS A 281 -6.96 -10.22 -1.23
C CYS A 281 -7.45 -11.58 -0.69
N LEU A 282 -7.56 -12.59 -1.56
CA LEU A 282 -7.92 -13.95 -1.11
C LEU A 282 -6.80 -14.61 -0.28
N LEU A 283 -5.52 -14.28 -0.49
CA LEU A 283 -4.43 -14.77 0.35
C LEU A 283 -4.46 -14.14 1.74
N GLU A 284 -4.71 -12.84 1.83
CA GLU A 284 -4.86 -12.10 3.10
C GLU A 284 -6.00 -12.70 3.95
N GLU A 285 -7.12 -13.04 3.30
CA GLU A 285 -8.26 -13.72 3.94
C GLU A 285 -8.03 -15.23 4.20
N GLY A 286 -6.85 -15.76 3.88
CA GLY A 286 -6.51 -17.17 4.06
C GLY A 286 -7.26 -18.14 3.13
N ARG A 287 -7.91 -17.64 2.07
CA ARG A 287 -8.66 -18.40 1.06
C ARG A 287 -7.74 -18.90 -0.06
N VAL A 288 -6.71 -19.65 0.36
CA VAL A 288 -5.56 -20.05 -0.47
C VAL A 288 -5.96 -20.79 -1.76
N ASP A 289 -6.92 -21.71 -1.70
CA ASP A 289 -7.36 -22.46 -2.88
C ASP A 289 -7.98 -21.57 -3.96
N GLU A 290 -8.78 -20.58 -3.56
CA GLU A 290 -9.41 -19.64 -4.48
C GLU A 290 -8.38 -18.65 -5.05
N ALA A 291 -7.43 -18.21 -4.22
CA ALA A 291 -6.33 -17.35 -4.63
C ALA A 291 -5.47 -18.02 -5.71
N GLU A 292 -5.06 -19.27 -5.49
CA GLU A 292 -4.24 -20.01 -6.46
C GLU A 292 -4.95 -20.15 -7.81
N LEU A 293 -6.26 -20.44 -7.81
CA LEU A 293 -7.04 -20.54 -9.05
C LEU A 293 -7.12 -19.21 -9.80
N ALA A 294 -7.35 -18.10 -9.09
CA ALA A 294 -7.40 -16.76 -9.67
C ALA A 294 -6.03 -16.37 -10.27
N LEU A 295 -4.95 -16.57 -9.52
CA LEU A 295 -3.59 -16.21 -9.91
C LEU A 295 -3.05 -17.09 -11.05
N LEU A 296 -3.37 -18.39 -11.05
CA LEU A 296 -3.04 -19.28 -12.14
C LEU A 296 -3.71 -18.84 -13.44
N ARG A 297 -4.97 -18.41 -13.35
CA ARG A 297 -5.71 -17.87 -14.50
C ARG A 297 -5.12 -16.53 -14.96
N ALA A 298 -4.79 -15.63 -14.05
CA ALA A 298 -4.13 -14.37 -14.38
C ALA A 298 -2.82 -14.60 -15.13
N LEU A 299 -1.95 -15.48 -14.60
CA LEU A 299 -0.69 -15.84 -15.24
C LEU A 299 -0.89 -16.36 -16.67
N LYS A 300 -1.87 -17.26 -16.87
CA LYS A 300 -2.16 -17.80 -18.20
C LYS A 300 -2.58 -16.73 -19.20
N LEU A 301 -3.40 -15.76 -18.79
CA LEU A 301 -3.83 -14.67 -19.65
C LEU A 301 -2.65 -13.77 -20.02
N VAL A 302 -1.87 -13.32 -19.04
CA VAL A 302 -0.70 -12.45 -19.25
C VAL A 302 0.32 -13.13 -20.17
N GLU A 303 0.58 -14.43 -19.97
CA GLU A 303 1.51 -15.19 -20.80
C GLU A 303 1.01 -15.35 -22.25
N GLN A 304 -0.30 -15.51 -22.45
CA GLN A 304 -0.90 -15.61 -23.79
C GLN A 304 -0.87 -14.26 -24.52
N THR A 305 -1.11 -13.16 -23.82
CA THR A 305 -1.16 -11.82 -24.41
C THR A 305 0.23 -11.28 -24.74
N PHE A 306 1.17 -11.38 -23.80
CA PHE A 306 2.45 -10.66 -23.89
C PHE A 306 3.65 -11.58 -24.16
N GLY A 307 3.47 -12.90 -24.00
CA GLY A 307 4.51 -13.90 -24.20
C GLY A 307 5.37 -14.14 -22.96
N ALA A 308 5.96 -15.33 -22.87
CA ALA A 308 6.60 -15.86 -21.66
C ALA A 308 7.83 -15.07 -21.14
N ARG A 309 8.36 -14.13 -21.92
CA ARG A 309 9.52 -13.28 -21.57
C ARG A 309 9.13 -11.85 -21.18
N ASP A 310 7.85 -11.50 -21.19
CA ASP A 310 7.40 -10.19 -20.72
C ASP A 310 7.48 -10.13 -19.19
N GLY A 311 7.96 -9.01 -18.65
CA GLY A 311 8.13 -8.84 -17.20
C GLY A 311 6.84 -9.00 -16.39
N ARG A 312 5.67 -8.73 -17.00
CA ARG A 312 4.35 -8.98 -16.36
C ARG A 312 4.11 -10.47 -16.10
N VAL A 313 4.62 -11.35 -16.97
CA VAL A 313 4.59 -12.81 -16.72
C VAL A 313 5.45 -13.14 -15.51
N GLY A 314 6.58 -12.45 -15.35
CA GLY A 314 7.42 -12.57 -14.16
C GLY A 314 6.68 -12.21 -12.88
N ILE A 315 6.02 -11.05 -12.85
CA ILE A 315 5.17 -10.62 -11.71
C ILE A 315 4.07 -11.65 -11.43
N ALA A 316 3.35 -12.10 -12.45
CA ALA A 316 2.26 -13.07 -12.29
C ALA A 316 2.76 -14.43 -11.78
N LYS A 317 3.96 -14.88 -12.18
CA LYS A 317 4.60 -16.08 -11.64
C LYS A 317 4.90 -15.93 -10.16
N CYS A 318 5.45 -14.79 -9.73
CA CYS A 318 5.75 -14.52 -8.32
C CYS A 318 4.47 -14.42 -7.48
N ALA A 319 3.40 -13.84 -8.02
CA ALA A 319 2.10 -13.83 -7.34
C ALA A 319 1.53 -15.25 -7.15
N LEU A 320 1.58 -16.11 -8.18
CA LEU A 320 1.21 -17.52 -8.05
C LEU A 320 2.14 -18.26 -7.07
N ALA A 321 3.43 -17.92 -7.04
CA ALA A 321 4.39 -18.50 -6.10
C ALA A 321 3.98 -18.26 -4.65
N ARG A 322 3.49 -17.05 -4.31
CA ARG A 322 2.93 -16.72 -2.98
C ARG A 322 1.78 -17.65 -2.60
N ALA A 323 0.82 -17.85 -3.51
CA ALA A 323 -0.29 -18.76 -3.26
C ALA A 323 0.15 -20.22 -3.09
N LYS A 324 1.13 -20.67 -3.87
CA LYS A 324 1.73 -22.01 -3.74
C LYS A 324 2.45 -22.18 -2.41
N ALA A 325 3.19 -21.18 -1.94
CA ALA A 325 3.83 -21.19 -0.62
C ALA A 325 2.78 -21.28 0.50
N ALA A 326 1.73 -20.46 0.44
CA ALA A 326 0.63 -20.49 1.41
C ALA A 326 -0.11 -21.84 1.44
N ARG A 327 -0.17 -22.55 0.30
CA ARG A 327 -0.72 -23.92 0.21
C ARG A 327 0.21 -24.99 0.78
N GLY A 328 1.48 -24.67 1.01
CA GLY A 328 2.53 -25.61 1.40
C GLY A 328 3.21 -26.32 0.23
N ALA A 329 2.94 -25.92 -1.02
CA ALA A 329 3.64 -26.42 -2.21
C ALA A 329 4.97 -25.67 -2.39
N VAL A 330 5.87 -25.82 -1.41
CA VAL A 330 7.09 -25.00 -1.25
C VAL A 330 8.04 -25.14 -2.44
N ASP A 331 8.32 -26.36 -2.91
CA ASP A 331 9.24 -26.56 -4.05
C ASP A 331 8.73 -25.92 -5.35
N GLU A 332 7.42 -26.04 -5.62
CA GLU A 332 6.78 -25.38 -6.77
C GLU A 332 6.87 -23.85 -6.64
N SER A 333 6.63 -23.33 -5.43
CA SER A 333 6.74 -21.89 -5.16
C SER A 333 8.15 -21.37 -5.44
N VAL A 334 9.19 -22.05 -4.95
CA VAL A 334 10.59 -21.68 -5.19
C VAL A 334 10.91 -21.67 -6.69
N SER A 335 10.43 -22.68 -7.42
CA SER A 335 10.62 -22.74 -8.87
C SER A 335 9.93 -21.58 -9.58
N LEU A 336 8.72 -21.21 -9.15
CA LEU A 336 7.96 -20.10 -9.72
C LEU A 336 8.62 -18.75 -9.40
N TYR A 337 9.07 -18.53 -8.17
CA TYR A 337 9.80 -17.32 -7.79
C TYR A 337 11.08 -17.16 -8.60
N ARG A 338 11.88 -18.21 -8.77
CA ARG A 338 13.10 -18.16 -9.59
C ARG A 338 12.81 -17.85 -11.04
N GLY A 339 11.83 -18.55 -11.62
CA GLY A 339 11.43 -18.33 -13.01
C GLY A 339 10.79 -16.96 -13.22
N GLY A 340 10.09 -16.42 -12.22
CA GLY A 340 9.50 -15.09 -12.25
C GLY A 340 10.57 -14.01 -12.14
N LEU A 341 11.46 -14.12 -11.14
CA LEU A 341 12.59 -13.22 -10.91
C LEU A 341 13.51 -13.15 -12.13
N GLN A 342 13.86 -14.30 -12.73
CA GLN A 342 14.68 -14.32 -13.94
C GLN A 342 14.02 -13.54 -15.09
N VAL A 343 12.71 -13.72 -15.32
CA VAL A 343 11.99 -13.01 -16.39
C VAL A 343 11.94 -11.50 -16.11
N MET A 344 11.80 -11.10 -14.85
CA MET A 344 11.82 -9.69 -14.45
C MET A 344 13.23 -9.09 -14.66
N GLU A 345 14.29 -9.78 -14.23
CA GLU A 345 15.69 -9.32 -14.37
C GLU A 345 16.16 -9.24 -15.83
N GLU A 346 15.66 -10.12 -16.71
CA GLU A 346 15.95 -10.06 -18.16
C GLU A 346 15.16 -8.96 -18.89
N CYS A 347 14.12 -8.39 -18.26
CA CYS A 347 13.27 -7.37 -18.85
C CYS A 347 13.87 -5.98 -18.61
N SER A 348 14.12 -5.21 -19.68
CA SER A 348 14.74 -3.89 -19.61
C SER A 348 13.95 -2.83 -18.84
N LYS A 349 12.69 -3.11 -18.47
CA LYS A 349 11.85 -2.21 -17.67
C LYS A 349 12.20 -2.26 -16.18
N PHE A 350 12.77 -3.36 -15.71
CA PHE A 350 13.16 -3.52 -14.31
C PHE A 350 14.64 -3.18 -14.17
N VAL A 351 14.93 -2.16 -13.37
CA VAL A 351 16.30 -1.82 -12.97
C VAL A 351 16.65 -2.66 -11.74
N ASP A 352 17.94 -2.92 -11.45
CA ASP A 352 18.35 -3.83 -10.38
C ASP A 352 17.80 -3.49 -8.98
N ASP A 353 17.56 -2.21 -8.70
CA ASP A 353 16.96 -1.69 -7.46
C ASP A 353 15.43 -1.49 -7.56
N ASP A 354 14.79 -2.12 -8.54
CA ASP A 354 13.34 -2.02 -8.68
C ASP A 354 12.64 -2.58 -7.43
N PRO A 355 11.75 -1.81 -6.78
CA PRO A 355 10.76 -2.26 -5.80
C PRO A 355 10.25 -3.70 -5.90
N SER A 356 9.86 -4.09 -7.10
CA SER A 356 9.24 -5.38 -7.37
C SER A 356 10.28 -6.50 -7.31
N LEU A 357 11.49 -6.24 -7.80
CA LEU A 357 12.60 -7.19 -7.68
C LEU A 357 13.03 -7.34 -6.23
N GLU A 358 13.10 -6.24 -5.49
CA GLU A 358 13.43 -6.23 -4.06
C GLU A 358 12.48 -7.11 -3.26
N THR A 359 11.17 -6.92 -3.45
CA THR A 359 10.10 -7.69 -2.81
C THR A 359 10.19 -9.17 -3.16
N VAL A 360 10.31 -9.50 -4.46
CA VAL A 360 10.40 -10.90 -4.92
C VAL A 360 11.63 -11.61 -4.37
N ARG A 361 12.79 -10.93 -4.32
CA ARG A 361 14.01 -11.48 -3.73
C ARG A 361 13.85 -11.72 -2.23
N THR A 362 13.18 -10.81 -1.52
CA THR A 362 12.91 -10.94 -0.08
C THR A 362 11.98 -12.12 0.20
N ASP A 363 10.84 -12.21 -0.49
CA ASP A 363 9.91 -13.33 -0.36
C ASP A 363 10.59 -14.68 -0.62
N LEU A 364 11.40 -14.76 -1.68
CA LEU A 364 12.14 -15.97 -2.01
C LEU A 364 13.21 -16.29 -0.95
N ALA A 365 13.92 -15.29 -0.42
CA ALA A 365 14.92 -15.46 0.62
C ALA A 365 14.29 -16.00 1.92
N GLU A 366 13.14 -15.48 2.32
CA GLU A 366 12.38 -15.97 3.48
C GLU A 366 11.96 -17.43 3.28
N LEU A 367 11.43 -17.76 2.10
CA LEU A 367 11.05 -19.13 1.76
C LEU A 367 12.25 -20.08 1.78
N LEU A 368 13.41 -19.63 1.29
CA LEU A 368 14.66 -20.40 1.31
C LEU A 368 15.16 -20.62 2.75
N ASN A 369 15.07 -19.60 3.61
CA ASN A 369 15.41 -19.73 5.02
C ASN A 369 14.52 -20.74 5.75
N MET A 370 13.21 -20.76 5.46
CA MET A 370 12.30 -21.78 6.02
C MET A 370 12.63 -23.20 5.59
N MET A 371 13.32 -23.38 4.46
CA MET A 371 13.82 -24.68 3.98
C MET A 371 15.27 -24.97 4.43
N GLU A 372 15.83 -24.20 5.35
CA GLU A 372 17.23 -24.32 5.81
C GLU A 372 18.26 -24.11 4.69
N ARG A 373 17.89 -23.43 3.60
CA ARG A 373 18.75 -23.11 2.45
C ARG A 373 19.35 -21.72 2.60
N HIS A 374 20.01 -21.51 3.73
CA HIS A 374 20.42 -20.18 4.18
C HIS A 374 21.41 -19.48 3.25
N ASP A 375 22.38 -20.19 2.69
CA ASP A 375 23.37 -19.58 1.79
C ASP A 375 22.71 -18.96 0.54
N GLU A 376 21.63 -19.57 0.03
CA GLU A 376 20.89 -19.04 -1.12
C GLU A 376 20.01 -17.83 -0.74
N ALA A 377 19.51 -17.79 0.50
CA ALA A 377 18.74 -16.66 1.02
C ALA A 377 19.65 -15.45 1.27
N GLU A 378 20.83 -15.68 1.87
CA GLU A 378 21.87 -14.68 2.09
C GLU A 378 22.26 -13.99 0.79
N GLU A 379 22.48 -14.74 -0.30
CA GLU A 379 22.81 -14.18 -1.61
C GLU A 379 21.74 -13.19 -2.11
N LEU A 380 20.45 -13.48 -1.89
CA LEU A 380 19.35 -12.60 -2.31
C LEU A 380 19.30 -11.31 -1.48
N TRP A 381 19.48 -11.39 -0.16
CA TRP A 381 19.54 -10.20 0.69
C TRP A 381 20.78 -9.35 0.43
N GLU A 382 21.94 -9.96 0.15
CA GLU A 382 23.15 -9.26 -0.28
C GLU A 382 22.91 -8.50 -1.58
N ARG A 383 22.24 -9.12 -2.56
CA ARG A 383 21.88 -8.45 -3.83
C ARG A 383 20.95 -7.27 -3.59
N ASN A 384 19.93 -7.40 -2.76
CA ASN A 384 19.03 -6.28 -2.42
C ASN A 384 19.80 -5.12 -1.79
N LEU A 385 20.66 -5.39 -0.79
CA LEU A 385 21.48 -4.36 -0.17
C LEU A 385 22.40 -3.68 -1.20
N GLN A 386 23.09 -4.45 -2.03
CA GLN A 386 24.01 -3.90 -3.04
C GLN A 386 23.30 -3.09 -4.12
N ALA A 387 22.12 -3.51 -4.56
CA ALA A 387 21.30 -2.78 -5.52
C ALA A 387 20.92 -1.41 -4.95
N LYS A 388 20.40 -1.39 -3.72
CA LYS A 388 20.02 -0.17 -3.01
C LYS A 388 21.20 0.78 -2.83
N GLU A 389 22.33 0.25 -2.37
CA GLU A 389 23.56 1.00 -2.15
C GLU A 389 24.07 1.73 -3.40
N ARG A 390 23.88 1.15 -4.59
CA ARG A 390 24.30 1.79 -5.85
C ARG A 390 23.43 3.00 -6.20
N VAL A 391 22.17 3.01 -5.78
CA VAL A 391 21.19 4.05 -6.12
C VAL A 391 21.27 5.21 -5.12
N ILE A 392 21.15 4.92 -3.83
CA ILE A 392 21.05 5.96 -2.79
C ILE A 392 22.38 6.22 -2.05
N GLY A 393 23.40 5.39 -2.30
CA GLY A 393 24.72 5.53 -1.69
C GLY A 393 24.82 4.91 -0.29
N LEU A 394 26.06 4.72 0.19
CA LEU A 394 26.34 3.89 1.36
C LEU A 394 25.88 4.45 2.72
N ASN A 395 25.53 5.73 2.79
CA ASN A 395 25.21 6.40 4.05
C ASN A 395 23.74 6.85 4.16
N ASP A 396 22.88 6.36 3.27
CA ASP A 396 21.47 6.71 3.29
C ASP A 396 20.71 5.96 4.41
N PRO A 397 19.86 6.64 5.21
CA PRO A 397 19.04 6.00 6.24
C PRO A 397 18.13 4.88 5.74
N ALA A 398 17.68 4.91 4.48
CA ALA A 398 16.82 3.85 3.92
C ALA A 398 17.54 2.49 3.83
N LEU A 399 18.87 2.45 3.91
CA LEU A 399 19.64 1.20 3.98
C LEU A 399 19.48 0.44 5.30
N VAL A 400 18.94 1.08 6.36
CA VAL A 400 18.83 0.48 7.69
C VAL A 400 18.07 -0.86 7.65
N VAL A 401 16.95 -0.93 6.93
CA VAL A 401 16.12 -2.13 6.83
C VAL A 401 16.88 -3.27 6.13
N HIS A 402 17.53 -2.98 5.01
CA HIS A 402 18.32 -3.97 4.27
C HIS A 402 19.49 -4.54 5.09
N LEU A 403 20.19 -3.66 5.83
CA LEU A 403 21.29 -4.06 6.72
C LEU A 403 20.80 -4.99 7.84
N GLN A 404 19.61 -4.71 8.39
CA GLN A 404 19.02 -5.53 9.45
C GLN A 404 18.51 -6.87 8.92
N ASN A 405 17.90 -6.91 7.72
CA ASN A 405 17.46 -8.14 7.09
C ASN A 405 18.63 -9.09 6.81
N LEU A 406 19.71 -8.57 6.21
CA LEU A 406 20.91 -9.37 5.97
C LEU A 406 21.60 -9.80 7.28
N ALA A 407 21.65 -8.95 8.31
CA ALA A 407 22.19 -9.33 9.61
C ALA A 407 21.36 -10.44 10.27
N THR A 408 20.04 -10.37 10.15
CA THR A 408 19.13 -11.41 10.66
C THR A 408 19.34 -12.72 9.93
N ALA A 409 19.52 -12.68 8.61
CA ALA A 409 19.84 -13.86 7.80
C ALA A 409 21.11 -14.56 8.28
N TYR A 410 22.20 -13.82 8.45
CA TYR A 410 23.44 -14.39 8.98
C TYR A 410 23.28 -14.93 10.40
N ALA A 411 22.50 -14.27 11.26
CA ALA A 411 22.25 -14.74 12.62
C ALA A 411 21.52 -16.09 12.63
N VAL A 412 20.54 -16.29 11.74
CA VAL A 412 19.83 -17.57 11.56
C VAL A 412 20.81 -18.68 11.16
N SER A 413 21.80 -18.38 10.31
CA SER A 413 22.89 -19.30 9.93
C SER A 413 23.98 -19.48 10.99
N GLY A 414 23.90 -18.79 12.13
CA GLY A 414 24.93 -18.77 13.17
C GLY A 414 26.20 -17.98 12.80
N LYS A 415 26.17 -17.22 11.70
CA LYS A 415 27.25 -16.36 11.18
C LYS A 415 27.27 -15.00 11.90
N TYR A 416 27.46 -15.04 13.23
CA TYR A 416 27.35 -13.83 14.06
C TYR A 416 28.46 -12.80 13.85
N GLU A 417 29.63 -13.20 13.35
CA GLU A 417 30.72 -12.25 13.05
C GLU A 417 30.37 -11.35 11.87
N GLU A 418 29.62 -11.89 10.91
CA GLU A 418 29.12 -11.21 9.72
C GLU A 418 27.98 -10.22 10.05
N CYS A 419 27.20 -10.51 11.10
CA CYS A 419 26.17 -9.58 11.60
C CYS A 419 26.77 -8.28 12.17
N VAL A 420 27.88 -8.37 12.90
CA VAL A 420 28.46 -7.23 13.65
C VAL A 420 28.73 -5.99 12.78
N PRO A 421 29.41 -6.07 11.62
CA PRO A 421 29.65 -4.90 10.78
C PRO A 421 28.35 -4.29 10.22
N LEU A 422 27.38 -5.11 9.85
CA LEU A 422 26.07 -4.65 9.34
C LEU A 422 25.29 -3.90 10.41
N LEU A 423 25.22 -4.46 11.62
CA LEU A 423 24.48 -3.88 12.75
C LEU A 423 25.15 -2.60 13.28
N ARG A 424 26.49 -2.52 13.26
CA ARG A 424 27.20 -1.27 13.57
C ARG A 424 26.88 -0.16 12.57
N ARG A 425 26.77 -0.51 11.29
CA ARG A 425 26.40 0.45 10.24
C ARG A 425 24.93 0.87 10.38
N SER A 426 24.02 -0.08 10.57
CA SER A 426 22.61 0.17 10.85
C SER A 426 22.46 1.14 12.03
N LEU A 427 23.11 0.85 13.16
CA LEU A 427 23.14 1.73 14.34
C LEU A 427 23.63 3.14 14.02
N LYS A 428 24.71 3.27 13.26
CA LYS A 428 25.27 4.58 12.87
C LYS A 428 24.26 5.38 12.04
N LEU A 429 23.61 4.75 11.07
CA LEU A 429 22.63 5.40 10.20
C LEU A 429 21.39 5.83 10.97
N THR A 430 20.80 4.91 11.75
CA THR A 430 19.62 5.22 12.59
C THR A 430 19.92 6.35 13.59
N THR A 431 21.09 6.31 14.24
CA THR A 431 21.51 7.34 15.20
C THR A 431 21.73 8.70 14.52
N ALA A 432 22.30 8.73 13.31
CA ALA A 432 22.53 9.96 12.58
C ALA A 432 21.23 10.59 12.08
N ASN A 433 20.25 9.76 11.69
CA ASN A 433 18.97 10.22 11.16
C ASN A 433 18.01 10.71 12.26
N LEU A 434 17.83 9.92 13.32
CA LEU A 434 16.80 10.16 14.34
C LEU A 434 17.36 10.74 15.65
N GLY A 435 18.68 10.75 15.81
CA GLY A 435 19.35 11.12 17.04
C GLY A 435 19.54 9.94 18.01
N PRO A 436 20.47 10.05 18.97
CA PRO A 436 20.93 8.92 19.79
C PRO A 436 19.94 8.40 20.83
N ASN A 437 18.88 9.15 21.11
CA ASN A 437 17.87 8.81 22.13
C ASN A 437 16.52 8.40 21.52
N ALA A 438 16.42 8.34 20.18
CA ALA A 438 15.19 7.94 19.52
C ALA A 438 14.87 6.47 19.85
N PRO A 439 13.60 6.11 20.12
CA PRO A 439 13.20 4.74 20.47
C PRO A 439 13.71 3.69 19.46
N GLN A 440 13.73 4.04 18.18
CA GLN A 440 14.15 3.19 17.07
C GLN A 440 15.64 2.80 17.14
N VAL A 441 16.49 3.59 17.79
CA VAL A 441 17.92 3.26 18.00
C VAL A 441 18.10 2.04 18.90
N SER A 442 17.11 1.71 19.74
CA SER A 442 17.18 0.56 20.65
C SER A 442 17.27 -0.79 19.91
N VAL A 443 16.67 -0.91 18.72
CA VAL A 443 16.65 -2.15 17.93
C VAL A 443 18.04 -2.55 17.42
N PRO A 444 18.77 -1.71 16.65
CA PRO A 444 20.12 -2.08 16.20
C PRO A 444 21.12 -2.22 17.36
N LEU A 445 20.93 -1.50 18.48
CA LEU A 445 21.73 -1.70 19.70
C LEU A 445 21.55 -3.10 20.30
N GLU A 446 20.31 -3.55 20.44
CA GLU A 446 19.98 -4.87 20.98
C GLU A 446 20.50 -5.98 20.05
N CYS A 447 20.23 -5.90 18.76
CA CYS A 447 20.72 -6.87 17.78
C CYS A 447 22.25 -6.95 17.80
N LEU A 448 22.94 -5.80 17.87
CA LEU A 448 24.39 -5.76 17.95
C LEU A 448 24.91 -6.37 19.26
N ALA A 449 24.26 -6.10 20.39
CA ALA A 449 24.61 -6.70 21.67
C ALA A 449 24.47 -8.23 21.63
N THR A 450 23.39 -8.74 21.03
CA THR A 450 23.17 -10.18 20.86
C THR A 450 24.25 -10.81 19.97
N ALA A 451 24.55 -10.23 18.81
CA ALA A 451 25.62 -10.73 17.94
C ALA A 451 27.00 -10.71 18.64
N LEU A 452 27.31 -9.66 19.40
CA LEU A 452 28.54 -9.56 20.18
C LEU A 452 28.59 -10.59 21.33
N HIS A 453 27.46 -10.91 21.94
CA HIS A 453 27.39 -11.96 22.95
C HIS A 453 27.72 -13.33 22.36
N HIS A 454 27.13 -13.68 21.22
CA HIS A 454 27.38 -14.96 20.54
C HIS A 454 28.82 -15.12 20.01
N THR A 455 29.50 -14.00 19.73
CA THR A 455 30.94 -13.97 19.36
C THR A 455 31.88 -13.92 20.58
N GLY A 456 31.35 -13.98 21.81
CA GLY A 456 32.14 -13.97 23.04
C GLY A 456 32.63 -12.59 23.50
N ARG A 457 32.17 -11.51 22.85
CA ARG A 457 32.56 -10.11 23.12
C ARG A 457 31.64 -9.47 24.15
N GLN A 458 31.47 -10.13 25.30
CA GLN A 458 30.52 -9.74 26.35
C GLN A 458 30.75 -8.30 26.88
N TYR A 459 32.01 -7.88 26.99
CA TYR A 459 32.37 -6.54 27.44
C TYR A 459 31.91 -5.42 26.49
N GLU A 460 31.71 -5.72 25.20
CA GLU A 460 31.12 -4.78 24.25
C GLU A 460 29.59 -4.91 24.18
N ALA A 461 29.05 -6.11 24.38
CA ALA A 461 27.61 -6.37 24.33
C ALA A 461 26.84 -5.69 25.49
N GLU A 462 27.33 -5.85 26.72
CA GLU A 462 26.65 -5.35 27.92
C GLU A 462 26.34 -3.84 27.90
N PRO A 463 27.27 -2.92 27.58
CA PRO A 463 26.96 -1.50 27.56
C PRO A 463 25.92 -1.14 26.48
N LEU A 464 25.92 -1.82 25.34
CA LEU A 464 24.94 -1.60 24.27
C LEU A 464 23.54 -2.06 24.68
N ALA A 465 23.42 -3.23 25.31
CA ALA A 465 22.15 -3.73 25.82
C ALA A 465 21.58 -2.81 26.91
N ARG A 466 22.44 -2.29 27.81
CA ARG A 466 22.02 -1.30 28.83
C ARG A 466 21.55 0.01 28.20
N GLN A 467 22.22 0.47 27.13
CA GLN A 467 21.80 1.67 26.41
C GLN A 467 20.44 1.48 25.72
N ALA A 468 20.23 0.33 25.06
CA ALA A 468 18.95 0.00 24.44
C ALA A 468 17.81 -0.02 25.47
N LEU A 469 18.04 -0.64 26.63
CA LEU A 469 17.08 -0.66 27.73
C LEU A 469 16.74 0.74 28.21
N HIS A 470 17.74 1.59 28.49
CA HIS A 470 17.50 2.96 28.95
C HIS A 470 16.69 3.77 27.92
N ILE A 471 16.97 3.63 26.63
CA ILE A 471 16.20 4.32 25.58
C ILE A 471 14.73 3.89 25.61
N ARG A 472 14.46 2.58 25.72
CA ARG A 472 13.08 2.06 25.81
C ARG A 472 12.39 2.49 27.10
N GLU A 473 13.07 2.45 28.24
CA GLU A 473 12.55 2.91 29.54
C GLU A 473 12.15 4.39 29.49
N ALA A 474 12.98 5.23 28.85
CA ALA A 474 12.71 6.65 28.71
C ALA A 474 11.53 6.95 27.78
N ALA A 475 11.39 6.17 26.70
CA ALA A 475 10.34 6.34 25.70
C ALA A 475 8.97 5.81 26.17
N PHE A 476 8.94 4.61 26.74
CA PHE A 476 7.70 3.87 27.01
C PHE A 476 7.38 3.72 28.50
N GLY A 477 8.27 4.14 29.39
CA GLY A 477 8.16 3.95 30.83
C GLY A 477 8.63 2.57 31.30
N ALA A 478 9.34 2.52 32.42
CA ALA A 478 10.03 1.31 32.91
C ALA A 478 9.12 0.10 33.19
N ASP A 479 7.84 0.34 33.46
CA ASP A 479 6.84 -0.72 33.73
C ASP A 479 6.12 -1.18 32.45
N SER A 480 6.45 -0.63 31.27
CA SER A 480 5.84 -1.03 30.00
C SER A 480 6.29 -2.42 29.55
N ALA A 481 5.34 -3.21 29.04
CA ALA A 481 5.61 -4.53 28.48
C ALA A 481 6.61 -4.48 27.29
N ILE A 482 6.70 -3.34 26.59
CA ILE A 482 7.64 -3.10 25.49
C ILE A 482 9.08 -3.00 26.02
N VAL A 483 9.26 -2.48 27.24
CA VAL A 483 10.57 -2.42 27.93
C VAL A 483 10.99 -3.80 28.42
N GLY A 484 10.05 -4.60 28.93
CA GLY A 484 10.29 -5.94 29.48
C GLY A 484 10.56 -7.04 28.43
N LYS A 485 10.21 -6.82 27.16
CA LYS A 485 10.62 -7.69 26.05
C LYS A 485 12.09 -7.42 25.70
N LEU A 486 13.02 -7.90 26.53
CA LEU A 486 14.34 -8.25 26.03
C LEU A 486 14.15 -9.43 25.06
N HIS A 487 14.43 -9.25 23.78
CA HIS A 487 14.66 -10.36 22.85
C HIS A 487 16.04 -10.99 23.17
N LEU A 488 16.18 -11.51 24.40
CA LEU A 488 17.25 -12.46 24.72
C LEU A 488 16.88 -13.81 24.08
N PRO A 489 17.86 -14.56 23.56
CA PRO A 489 17.59 -15.79 22.84
C PRO A 489 16.92 -16.79 23.79
N MET A 490 15.74 -17.25 23.39
CA MET A 490 15.14 -18.45 23.98
C MET A 490 16.15 -19.60 23.89
N PRO A 491 16.23 -20.47 24.91
CA PRO A 491 17.06 -21.67 24.85
C PRO A 491 16.69 -22.52 23.63
N SER A 492 17.68 -23.28 23.17
CA SER A 492 17.85 -23.94 21.85
C SER A 492 16.75 -24.88 21.32
N GLU A 493 15.47 -24.75 21.70
CA GLU A 493 14.37 -25.59 21.19
C GLU A 493 13.07 -24.83 20.87
N ALA A 494 13.03 -23.50 20.92
CA ALA A 494 11.86 -22.75 20.44
C ALA A 494 12.27 -21.36 19.91
N VAL A 495 12.52 -21.26 18.61
CA VAL A 495 12.56 -19.98 17.89
C VAL A 495 11.14 -19.72 17.40
N PRO A 496 10.38 -18.77 17.96
CA PRO A 496 9.18 -18.30 17.29
C PRO A 496 9.62 -17.46 16.09
N SER A 497 9.55 -18.07 14.92
CA SER A 497 9.49 -17.41 13.62
C SER A 497 8.30 -16.43 13.61
N CYS A 498 8.54 -15.18 14.01
CA CYS A 498 7.61 -14.06 13.86
C CYS A 498 8.42 -12.74 13.96
N VAL A 499 9.14 -12.42 12.90
CA VAL A 499 9.23 -11.03 12.45
C VAL A 499 8.40 -11.02 11.17
N LEU A 500 7.15 -10.58 11.30
CA LEU A 500 6.29 -10.27 10.17
C LEU A 500 6.85 -8.99 9.54
N VAL A 501 7.41 -9.13 8.34
CA VAL A 501 7.47 -8.06 7.35
C VAL A 501 6.83 -8.68 6.11
N ASN A 502 5.84 -8.01 5.51
CA ASN A 502 5.09 -8.43 4.31
C ASN A 502 3.91 -9.42 4.48
N GLY A 503 3.21 -9.42 5.61
CA GLY A 503 1.80 -9.90 5.65
C GLY A 503 1.51 -11.39 5.37
N ILE A 504 2.51 -12.26 5.16
CA ILE A 504 2.27 -13.69 4.91
C ILE A 504 2.46 -14.50 6.20
N VAL A 505 1.35 -14.98 6.76
CA VAL A 505 1.34 -15.98 7.84
C VAL A 505 1.33 -17.38 7.23
N ILE A 506 2.47 -18.08 7.20
CA ILE A 506 2.51 -19.52 6.86
C ILE A 506 2.37 -20.34 8.14
N ILE A 507 1.19 -20.93 8.36
CA ILE A 507 0.94 -21.85 9.48
C ILE A 507 1.59 -23.20 9.17
N SER A 508 2.77 -23.46 9.73
CA SER A 508 3.33 -24.82 9.76
C SER A 508 2.66 -25.63 10.88
N LYS A 509 1.81 -26.59 10.51
CA LYS A 509 1.34 -27.63 11.44
C LYS A 509 2.51 -28.58 11.72
N ARG A 510 3.02 -28.57 12.96
CA ARG A 510 3.75 -29.72 13.51
C ARG A 510 2.78 -30.87 13.82
#